data_AF-A0A6I9WRG4-F1
#
_entry.id   AF-A0A6I9WRG4-F1
#
_cell.length_a   1.000
_cell.length_b   1.000
_cell.length_c   1.000
_cell.angle_alpha   90.00
_cell.angle_beta   90.00
_cell.angle_gamma   90.00
#
_symmetry.space_group_name_H-M   'P 1'
#
loop_
_entity.id
_entity.type
_entity.pdbx_description
1 polymer ?
#
loop_
_entity_poly.entity_id
_entity_poly.type
_entity_poly.pdbx_seq_one_letter_code
_entity_poly.pdbx_strand_id
1 'polypeptide(L)'
;MAEAVFQDQVHKMGLSDFWEVESAGILAYHVGNAPEPRAMATLQKVGITNYFHIARQITKNDFYEFDWIFGMDENNIHRLYRMRPGDSQAKIELLGKYDPTGIVVIRDPLFDADSVGFEKACEQALRSVRTFLEINKDNVPEK
;
A
#
# COMPACT_ATOMS: atom_id res chain seq x y z
N MET A 1 -4.03 4.21 3.71
CA MET A 1 -2.79 4.51 4.47
C MET A 1 -1.54 4.16 3.67
N ALA A 2 -1.29 2.90 3.32
CA ALA A 2 -0.12 2.53 2.51
C ALA A 2 -0.05 3.28 1.16
N GLU A 3 -1.17 3.36 0.44
CA GLU A 3 -1.28 4.18 -0.80
C GLU A 3 -0.89 5.63 -0.58
N ALA A 4 -1.46 6.29 0.43
CA ALA A 4 -1.17 7.68 0.76
C ALA A 4 0.33 7.91 1.03
N VAL A 5 0.94 7.01 1.80
CA VAL A 5 2.39 7.01 2.08
C VAL A 5 3.18 6.82 0.79
N PHE A 6 2.76 5.91 -0.08
CA PHE A 6 3.44 5.60 -1.32
C PHE A 6 3.37 6.76 -2.32
N GLN A 7 2.19 7.36 -2.52
CA GLN A 7 2.00 8.57 -3.31
C GLN A 7 2.87 9.73 -2.81
N ASP A 8 2.91 9.95 -1.49
CA ASP A 8 3.74 10.98 -0.87
C ASP A 8 5.25 10.75 -1.12
N GLN A 9 5.74 9.51 -0.95
CA GLN A 9 7.16 9.19 -1.21
C GLN A 9 7.52 9.29 -2.69
N VAL A 10 6.67 8.80 -3.59
CA VAL A 10 6.84 8.96 -5.05
C VAL A 10 6.98 10.44 -5.41
N HIS A 11 6.10 11.29 -4.87
CA HIS A 11 6.15 12.73 -5.09
C HIS A 11 7.46 13.35 -4.54
N LYS A 12 7.80 13.07 -3.28
CA LYS A 12 9.02 13.58 -2.63
C LYS A 12 10.31 13.14 -3.30
N MET A 13 10.31 11.97 -3.94
CA MET A 13 11.46 11.43 -4.67
C MET A 13 11.51 11.86 -6.14
N GLY A 14 10.53 12.64 -6.63
CA GLY A 14 10.48 13.08 -8.03
C GLY A 14 10.15 11.95 -9.02
N LEU A 15 9.45 10.92 -8.57
CA LEU A 15 9.15 9.71 -9.34
C LEU A 15 7.74 9.68 -9.95
N SER A 16 6.96 10.76 -9.80
CA SER A 16 5.55 10.83 -10.18
C SER A 16 5.27 10.54 -11.66
N ASP A 17 6.24 10.79 -12.55
CA ASP A 17 6.09 10.54 -13.98
C ASP A 17 6.16 9.05 -14.35
N PHE A 18 6.55 8.20 -13.40
CA PHE A 18 6.90 6.81 -13.64
C PHE A 18 6.16 5.81 -12.76
N TRP A 19 5.48 6.30 -11.72
CA TRP A 19 4.76 5.47 -10.77
C TRP A 19 3.32 5.93 -10.66
N GLU A 20 2.41 4.99 -10.92
CA GLU A 20 1.00 5.09 -10.55
C GLU A 20 0.77 4.26 -9.28
N VAL A 21 -0.06 4.77 -8.38
CA VAL A 21 -0.29 4.16 -7.07
C VAL A 21 -1.77 4.23 -6.72
N GLU A 22 -2.37 3.07 -6.50
CA GLU A 22 -3.73 2.92 -5.99
C GLU A 22 -3.80 1.92 -4.83
N SER A 23 -4.96 1.83 -4.16
CA SER A 23 -5.26 0.72 -3.27
C SER A 23 -6.66 0.14 -3.48
N ALA A 24 -6.82 -1.11 -3.04
CA ALA A 24 -8.09 -1.81 -3.07
C ALA A 24 -8.18 -2.82 -1.91
N GLY A 25 -9.40 -3.08 -1.44
CA GLY A 25 -9.68 -4.10 -0.44
C GLY A 25 -9.90 -5.48 -1.07
N ILE A 26 -9.50 -6.54 -0.37
CA ILE A 26 -9.81 -7.91 -0.78
C ILE A 26 -11.30 -8.23 -0.60
N LEU A 27 -11.88 -7.71 0.50
CA LEU A 27 -13.29 -7.88 0.83
C LEU A 27 -14.06 -6.60 0.47
N ALA A 28 -15.33 -6.77 0.08
CA ALA A 28 -16.18 -5.67 -0.33
C ALA A 28 -16.80 -4.86 0.83
N TYR A 29 -16.55 -5.23 2.09
CA TYR A 29 -17.25 -4.69 3.26
C TYR A 29 -17.20 -3.17 3.41
N HIS A 30 -16.13 -2.54 2.92
CA HIS A 30 -15.94 -1.10 3.03
C HIS A 30 -16.05 -0.36 1.71
N VAL A 31 -16.47 -1.03 0.63
CA VAL A 31 -16.58 -0.39 -0.69
C VAL A 31 -17.49 0.83 -0.63
N GLY A 32 -17.03 1.95 -1.19
CA GLY A 32 -17.73 3.23 -1.17
C GLY A 32 -17.42 4.11 0.05
N ASN A 33 -16.74 3.57 1.08
CA ASN A 33 -16.40 4.35 2.26
C ASN A 33 -15.13 5.19 2.04
N ALA A 34 -15.10 6.35 2.66
CA ALA A 34 -13.87 7.13 2.85
C ALA A 34 -12.89 6.40 3.81
N PRO A 35 -11.60 6.78 3.83
CA PRO A 35 -10.62 6.14 4.68
C PRO A 35 -10.95 6.32 6.16
N GLU A 36 -10.52 5.36 6.98
CA GLU A 36 -10.80 5.35 8.41
C GLU A 36 -10.23 6.62 9.10
N PRO A 37 -11.01 7.32 9.95
CA PRO A 37 -10.61 8.62 10.49
C PRO A 37 -9.30 8.64 11.31
N ARG A 38 -9.00 7.57 12.07
CA ARG A 38 -7.75 7.43 12.82
C ARG A 38 -6.58 7.24 11.85
N ALA A 39 -6.76 6.48 10.77
CA ALA A 39 -5.75 6.41 9.71
C ALA A 39 -5.49 7.80 9.09
N MET A 40 -6.54 8.58 8.80
CA MET A 40 -6.39 9.94 8.28
C MET A 40 -5.68 10.87 9.27
N ALA A 41 -6.03 10.81 10.55
CA ALA A 41 -5.37 11.59 11.59
C ALA A 41 -3.87 11.21 11.72
N THR A 42 -3.53 9.92 11.62
CA THR A 42 -2.14 9.48 11.61
C THR A 42 -1.37 9.98 10.39
N LEU A 43 -1.98 9.93 9.20
CA LEU A 43 -1.38 10.48 7.98
C LEU A 43 -1.08 11.98 8.10
N GLN A 44 -1.99 12.75 8.70
CA GLN A 44 -1.77 14.18 8.95
C GLN A 44 -0.58 14.45 9.88
N LYS A 45 -0.37 13.62 10.91
CA LYS A 45 0.78 13.75 11.83
C LYS A 45 2.13 13.61 11.11
N VAL A 46 2.18 12.86 10.01
CA VAL A 46 3.39 12.69 9.18
C VAL A 46 3.44 13.63 7.97
N GLY A 47 2.54 14.62 7.92
CA GLY A 47 2.51 15.67 6.89
C GLY A 47 1.73 15.31 5.62
N ILE A 48 1.01 14.19 5.58
CA ILE A 48 0.18 13.79 4.44
C ILE A 48 -1.24 14.31 4.67
N THR A 49 -1.55 15.48 4.11
CA THR A 49 -2.81 16.20 4.36
C THR A 49 -3.78 16.18 3.18
N ASN A 50 -3.30 15.90 1.97
CA ASN A 50 -4.08 15.99 0.72
C ASN A 50 -4.47 14.62 0.14
N TYR A 51 -4.58 13.60 0.99
CA TYR A 51 -4.97 12.26 0.56
C TYR A 51 -6.50 12.12 0.51
N PHE A 52 -7.01 11.60 -0.59
CA PHE A 52 -8.40 11.22 -0.76
C PHE A 52 -8.46 9.87 -1.44
N HIS A 53 -9.36 9.00 -0.97
CA HIS A 53 -9.58 7.68 -1.55
C HIS A 53 -11.00 7.24 -1.23
N ILE A 54 -11.61 6.49 -2.14
CA ILE A 54 -12.88 5.79 -1.89
C ILE A 54 -12.62 4.31 -2.06
N ALA A 55 -12.86 3.56 -0.99
CA ALA A 55 -12.57 2.14 -0.97
C ALA A 55 -13.27 1.42 -2.13
N ARG A 56 -12.48 0.64 -2.88
CA ARG A 56 -12.95 -0.27 -3.93
C ARG A 56 -12.49 -1.69 -3.62
N GLN A 57 -13.12 -2.66 -4.25
CA GLN A 57 -12.67 -4.05 -4.17
C GLN A 57 -11.67 -4.32 -5.28
N ILE A 58 -10.65 -5.14 -4.98
CA ILE A 58 -9.74 -5.65 -6.00
C ILE A 58 -10.49 -6.57 -6.97
N THR A 59 -10.15 -6.44 -8.25
CA THR A 59 -10.73 -7.15 -9.39
C THR A 59 -9.65 -7.97 -10.09
N LYS A 60 -10.04 -8.81 -11.05
CA LYS A 60 -9.07 -9.51 -11.90
C LYS A 60 -8.28 -8.56 -12.80
N ASN A 61 -8.86 -7.43 -13.17
CA ASN A 61 -8.25 -6.46 -14.07
C ASN A 61 -7.02 -5.81 -13.43
N ASP A 62 -7.05 -5.59 -12.12
CA ASP A 62 -5.92 -5.06 -11.35
C ASP A 62 -4.65 -5.91 -11.52
N PHE A 63 -4.78 -7.22 -11.69
CA PHE A 63 -3.64 -8.13 -11.93
C PHE A 63 -3.03 -8.00 -13.34
N TYR A 64 -3.69 -7.30 -14.25
CA TYR A 64 -3.16 -6.98 -15.58
C TYR A 64 -2.70 -5.52 -15.68
N GLU A 65 -3.27 -4.63 -14.86
CA GLU A 65 -2.94 -3.20 -14.87
C GLU A 65 -1.71 -2.88 -14.01
N PHE A 66 -1.53 -3.54 -12.87
CA PHE A 66 -0.46 -3.21 -11.93
C PHE A 66 0.72 -4.20 -12.01
N ASP A 67 1.93 -3.66 -12.12
CA ASP A 67 3.16 -4.44 -12.09
C ASP A 67 3.42 -5.08 -10.70
N TRP A 68 3.03 -4.38 -9.64
CA TRP A 68 3.14 -4.84 -8.26
C TRP A 68 1.80 -4.74 -7.52
N ILE A 69 1.43 -5.80 -6.82
CA ILE A 69 0.29 -5.84 -5.92
C ILE A 69 0.78 -6.24 -4.54
N PHE A 70 0.70 -5.32 -3.59
CA PHE A 70 1.17 -5.55 -2.23
C PHE A 70 0.07 -6.02 -1.28
N GLY A 71 0.33 -7.12 -0.59
CA GLY A 71 -0.43 -7.54 0.60
C GLY A 71 0.16 -6.98 1.88
N MET A 72 -0.68 -6.71 2.88
CA MET A 72 -0.23 -6.23 4.19
C MET A 72 0.14 -7.38 5.15
N ASP A 73 -0.47 -8.54 4.96
CA ASP A 73 -0.25 -9.76 5.75
C ASP A 73 -0.34 -11.03 4.89
N GLU A 74 -0.02 -12.17 5.49
CA GLU A 74 -0.05 -13.47 4.79
C GLU A 74 -1.45 -13.85 4.29
N ASN A 75 -2.51 -13.49 5.01
CA ASN A 75 -3.88 -13.77 4.59
C ASN A 75 -4.23 -13.03 3.30
N ASN A 76 -3.71 -11.80 3.16
CA ASN A 76 -3.85 -11.00 1.95
C ASN A 76 -3.18 -11.72 0.79
N ILE A 77 -1.92 -12.12 0.97
CA ILE A 77 -1.13 -12.84 -0.06
C ILE A 77 -1.83 -14.11 -0.52
N HIS A 78 -2.27 -14.95 0.42
CA HIS A 78 -2.98 -16.19 0.09
C HIS A 78 -4.24 -15.92 -0.74
N ARG A 79 -4.99 -14.85 -0.44
CA ARG A 79 -6.19 -14.48 -1.19
C ARG A 79 -5.84 -13.91 -2.57
N LEU A 80 -4.85 -13.04 -2.65
CA LEU A 80 -4.37 -12.47 -3.92
C LEU A 80 -3.92 -13.57 -4.88
N TYR A 81 -3.14 -14.56 -4.42
CA TYR A 81 -2.73 -15.70 -5.25
C TYR A 81 -3.91 -16.57 -5.73
N ARG A 82 -4.97 -16.71 -4.93
CA ARG A 82 -6.20 -17.42 -5.37
C ARG A 82 -7.00 -16.63 -6.40
N MET A 83 -6.89 -15.30 -6.40
CA MET A 83 -7.59 -14.42 -7.33
C MET A 83 -6.82 -14.18 -8.63
N ARG A 84 -5.48 -14.31 -8.59
CA ARG A 84 -4.58 -14.02 -9.70
C ARG A 84 -4.90 -14.88 -10.93
N PRO A 85 -5.19 -14.28 -12.09
CA PRO A 85 -5.25 -15.01 -13.36
C PRO A 85 -3.91 -15.67 -13.71
N GLY A 86 -3.93 -16.84 -14.35
CA GLY A 86 -2.72 -17.63 -14.60
C GLY A 86 -1.71 -16.98 -15.56
N ASP A 87 -2.15 -16.04 -16.38
CA ASP A 87 -1.38 -15.28 -17.37
C ASP A 87 -0.95 -13.87 -16.88
N SER A 88 -1.38 -13.47 -15.68
CA SER A 88 -0.96 -12.21 -15.07
C SER A 88 0.55 -12.19 -14.79
N GLN A 89 1.18 -11.06 -15.11
CA GLN A 89 2.60 -10.80 -14.80
C GLN A 89 2.79 -10.03 -13.47
N ALA A 90 1.71 -9.67 -12.79
CA ALA A 90 1.76 -8.90 -11.55
C ALA A 90 2.54 -9.64 -10.46
N LYS A 91 3.50 -8.94 -9.85
CA LYS A 91 4.27 -9.41 -8.71
C LYS A 91 3.42 -9.24 -7.44
N ILE A 92 3.15 -10.35 -6.75
CA ILE A 92 2.41 -10.34 -5.48
C ILE A 92 3.40 -10.53 -4.32
N GLU A 93 3.58 -9.48 -3.53
CA GLU A 93 4.56 -9.45 -2.44
C GLU A 93 3.99 -8.79 -1.17
N LEU A 94 4.62 -9.05 -0.02
CA LEU A 94 4.30 -8.34 1.22
C LEU A 94 4.98 -6.98 1.20
N LEU A 95 4.26 -5.90 1.48
CA LEU A 95 4.87 -4.57 1.56
C LEU A 95 5.96 -4.53 2.64
N GLY A 96 5.70 -5.11 3.81
CA GLY A 96 6.66 -5.13 4.91
C GLY A 96 7.90 -6.00 4.65
N LYS A 97 7.97 -6.77 3.56
CA LYS A 97 9.21 -7.42 3.09
C LYS A 97 10.35 -6.40 2.91
N TYR A 98 9.99 -5.14 2.64
CA TYR A 98 10.93 -4.05 2.43
C TYR A 98 11.20 -3.23 3.70
N ASP A 99 10.64 -3.60 4.87
CA ASP A 99 10.99 -2.92 6.12
C ASP A 99 12.44 -3.26 6.52
N PRO A 100 13.36 -2.28 6.63
CA PRO A 100 14.75 -2.53 7.05
C PRO A 100 14.87 -3.10 8.47
N THR A 101 13.82 -3.04 9.29
CA THR A 101 13.80 -3.68 10.63
C THR A 101 13.54 -5.19 10.59
N GLY A 102 13.17 -5.74 9.43
CA GLY A 102 12.87 -7.16 9.23
C GLY A 102 11.45 -7.59 9.62
N ILE A 103 10.59 -6.66 10.03
CA ILE A 103 9.18 -6.96 10.34
C ILE A 103 8.36 -7.00 9.05
N VAL A 104 7.93 -8.20 8.66
CA VAL A 104 7.27 -8.43 7.36
C VAL A 104 5.78 -8.09 7.36
N VAL A 105 5.07 -8.38 8.44
CA VAL A 105 3.61 -8.17 8.51
C VAL A 105 3.30 -6.75 8.97
N ILE A 106 2.48 -6.04 8.20
CA ILE A 106 1.84 -4.79 8.62
C ILE A 106 0.49 -5.15 9.22
N ARG A 107 0.42 -5.19 10.56
CA ARG A 107 -0.77 -5.62 11.30
C ARG A 107 -1.92 -4.63 11.11
N ASP A 108 -3.10 -5.15 10.76
CA ASP A 108 -4.34 -4.38 10.69
C ASP A 108 -4.74 -3.80 12.07
N PRO A 109 -4.84 -2.46 12.22
CA PRO A 109 -5.20 -1.81 13.47
C PRO A 109 -6.70 -1.51 13.63
N LEU A 110 -7.56 -1.91 12.68
CA LEU A 110 -8.96 -1.48 12.63
C LEU A 110 -9.74 -1.71 13.94
N PHE A 111 -9.47 -2.84 14.60
CA PHE A 111 -10.14 -3.27 15.83
C PHE A 111 -9.44 -2.81 17.12
N ASP A 112 -8.35 -2.05 17.03
CA ASP A 112 -7.72 -1.46 18.20
C ASP A 112 -8.67 -0.42 18.85
N ALA A 113 -8.56 -0.26 20.17
CA ALA A 113 -9.32 0.73 20.92
C ALA A 113 -8.80 2.16 20.72
N ASP A 114 -7.51 2.32 20.42
CA ASP A 114 -6.83 3.60 20.26
C ASP A 114 -6.16 3.71 18.87
N SER A 115 -5.34 4.76 18.68
CA SER A 115 -4.64 5.03 17.41
C SER A 115 -3.21 4.50 17.36
N VAL A 116 -2.71 3.85 18.42
CA VAL A 116 -1.30 3.40 18.50
C VAL A 116 -0.99 2.39 17.41
N GLY A 117 -1.96 1.50 17.10
CA GLY A 117 -1.83 0.55 16.00
C GLY A 117 -1.70 1.22 14.63
N PHE A 118 -2.46 2.29 14.39
CA PHE A 118 -2.40 3.05 13.14
C PHE A 118 -1.06 3.76 12.99
N GLU A 119 -0.54 4.35 14.06
CA GLU A 119 0.79 4.98 14.07
C GLU A 119 1.89 3.98 13.72
N LYS A 120 1.90 2.80 14.36
CA LYS A 120 2.85 1.73 14.06
C LYS A 120 2.75 1.25 12.60
N ALA A 121 1.53 1.05 12.10
CA ALA A 121 1.31 0.65 10.70
C ALA A 121 1.79 1.74 9.72
N CYS A 122 1.58 3.02 10.04
CA CYS A 122 2.06 4.14 9.23
C CYS A 122 3.59 4.21 9.21
N GLU A 123 4.25 4.08 10.36
CA GLU A 123 5.71 4.08 10.46
C GLU A 123 6.34 2.92 9.67
N GLN A 124 5.75 1.72 9.78
CA GLN A 124 6.19 0.55 9.03
C GLN A 124 5.99 0.74 7.53
N ALA A 125 4.83 1.27 7.11
CA ALA A 125 4.57 1.58 5.71
C ALA A 125 5.58 2.61 5.17
N LEU A 126 5.88 3.69 5.93
CA LEU A 126 6.85 4.72 5.55
C LEU A 126 8.23 4.12 5.27
N ARG A 127 8.75 3.28 6.17
CA ARG A 127 10.06 2.64 5.96
C ARG A 127 10.02 1.67 4.77
N SER A 128 9.00 0.82 4.70
CA SER A 128 8.88 -0.21 3.67
C SER A 128 8.78 0.37 2.27
N VAL A 129 7.90 1.37 2.07
CA VAL A 129 7.72 2.06 0.81
C VAL A 129 8.99 2.76 0.37
N ARG A 130 9.64 3.50 1.28
CA ARG A 130 10.87 4.21 0.97
C ARG A 130 11.95 3.25 0.49
N THR A 131 12.19 2.16 1.22
CA THR A 131 13.18 1.15 0.84
C THR A 131 12.82 0.48 -0.48
N PHE A 132 11.54 0.16 -0.71
CA PHE A 132 11.09 -0.38 -2.00
C PHE A 132 11.41 0.57 -3.17
N LEU A 133 11.06 1.85 -3.04
CA LEU A 133 11.32 2.85 -4.07
C LEU A 133 12.82 3.07 -4.29
N GLU A 134 13.63 3.12 -3.23
CA GLU A 134 15.09 3.27 -3.33
C GLU A 134 15.74 2.11 -4.09
N ILE A 135 15.22 0.87 -3.95
CA ILE A 135 15.69 -0.31 -4.68
C ILE A 135 15.27 -0.28 -6.16
N ASN A 136 14.13 0.32 -6.49
CA ASN A 136 13.51 0.23 -7.81
C ASN A 136 13.54 1.52 -8.64
N LYS A 137 14.02 2.63 -8.09
CA LYS A 137 14.06 3.93 -8.78
C LYS A 137 14.87 3.92 -10.09
N ASP A 138 15.89 3.07 -10.20
CA ASP A 138 16.78 2.99 -11.36
C ASP A 138 16.26 2.01 -12.44
N ASN A 139 15.19 1.27 -12.16
CA ASN A 139 14.51 0.41 -13.15
C ASN A 139 13.55 1.19 -14.06
N VAL A 140 13.50 2.51 -13.88
CA VAL A 140 12.69 3.43 -14.66
C VAL A 140 13.49 3.84 -15.91
N PRO A 141 12.95 3.70 -17.14
CA PRO A 141 13.65 4.13 -18.35
C PRO A 141 14.02 5.62 -18.29
N GLU A 142 15.24 5.97 -18.72
CA GLU A 142 15.61 7.38 -18.94
C GLU A 142 14.66 7.99 -19.99
N LYS A 143 14.22 9.24 -19.74
CA LYS A 143 13.34 10.00 -20.64
C LYS A 143 13.94 10.23 -22.02
#